data_AF-A0A269ZGU8-F1
#
_entry.id   AF-A0A269ZGU8-F1
#
_cell.length_a   1.000
_cell.length_b   1.000
_cell.length_c   1.000
_cell.angle_alpha   90.00
_cell.angle_beta   90.00
_cell.angle_gamma   90.00
#
_symmetry.space_group_name_H-M   'P 1'
#
loop_
_entity.id
_entity.type
_entity.pdbx_description
1 polymer ?
#
loop_
_entity_poly.entity_id
_entity_poly.type
_entity_poly.pdbx_seq_one_letter_code
_entity_poly.pdbx_strand_id
1 'polypeptide(L)' 'MTASLRSFIKRRDNHTCRYCSVSLAAEPHLLLEVDHIKPISKGGLSEIENLQTLCWRCNRSKSNKY' A
#
# COMPACT_ATOMS: atom_id res chain seq x y z
N MET A 1 12.00 -5.16 -1.58
CA MET A 1 10.73 -5.58 -2.22
C MET A 1 10.89 -5.58 -3.74
N THR A 2 10.50 -6.66 -4.43
CA THR A 2 10.63 -6.81 -5.88
C THR A 2 9.48 -6.13 -6.64
N ALA A 3 9.66 -5.89 -7.95
CA ALA A 3 8.60 -5.36 -8.80
C ALA A 3 7.40 -6.33 -8.92
N SER A 4 7.67 -7.63 -9.00
CA SER A 4 6.63 -8.68 -9.06
C SER A 4 5.75 -8.69 -7.82
N LEU A 5 6.35 -8.57 -6.62
CA LEU A 5 5.61 -8.52 -5.36
C LEU A 5 4.75 -7.25 -5.28
N ARG A 6 5.26 -6.09 -5.69
CA ARG A 6 4.46 -4.85 -5.77
C ARG A 6 3.22 -5.00 -6.64
N SER A 7 3.40 -5.52 -7.85
CA SER A 7 2.29 -5.74 -8.79
C SER A 7 1.29 -6.76 -8.26
N PHE A 8 1.76 -7.80 -7.57
CA PHE A 8 0.91 -8.78 -6.91
C PHE A 8 0.03 -8.14 -5.82
N ILE A 9 0.63 -7.37 -4.91
CA ILE A 9 -0.11 -6.70 -3.81
C ILE A 9 -1.16 -5.71 -4.36
N LYS A 10 -0.80 -4.91 -5.38
CA LYS A 10 -1.75 -4.00 -6.03
C LYS A 10 -2.93 -4.73 -6.66
N ARG A 11 -2.70 -5.87 -7.32
CA ARG A 11 -3.77 -6.71 -7.87
C ARG A 11 -4.63 -7.35 -6.78
N ARG A 12 -4.02 -7.88 -5.72
CA ARG A 12 -4.73 -8.46 -4.56
C ARG A 12 -5.69 -7.44 -3.95
N ASP A 13 -5.23 -6.20 -3.80
CA ASP A 13 -6.01 -5.12 -3.23
C ASP A 13 -6.93 -4.44 -4.26
N ASN A 14 -7.10 -5.04 -5.44
CA ASN A 14 -7.93 -4.56 -6.53
C ASN A 14 -7.65 -3.09 -6.93
N HIS A 15 -6.37 -2.70 -6.93
CA HIS A 15 -5.92 -1.32 -7.17
C HIS A 15 -6.72 -0.30 -6.35
N THR A 16 -6.95 -0.62 -5.08
CA THR A 16 -7.74 0.17 -4.14
C THR A 16 -6.92 0.44 -2.89
N CYS A 17 -6.97 1.68 -2.40
CA CYS A 17 -6.36 2.04 -1.14
C CYS A 17 -7.03 1.27 0.00
N ARG A 18 -6.25 0.50 0.78
CA ARG A 18 -6.75 -0.28 1.92
C ARG A 18 -7.17 0.56 3.12
N TYR A 19 -6.87 1.86 3.13
CA TYR A 19 -7.23 2.79 4.20
C TYR A 19 -8.47 3.62 3.88
N CYS A 20 -8.50 4.32 2.73
CA CYS A 20 -9.62 5.20 2.36
C CYS A 20 -10.58 4.61 1.33
N SER A 21 -10.33 3.38 0.84
CA SER A 21 -11.17 2.68 -0.13
C SER A 21 -11.31 3.32 -1.51
N VAL A 22 -10.58 4.41 -1.80
CA VAL A 22 -10.53 5.01 -3.14
C VAL A 22 -9.69 4.12 -4.07
N SER A 23 -10.22 3.84 -5.26
CA SER A 23 -9.61 2.99 -6.27
C SER A 23 -9.29 3.75 -7.56
N LEU A 24 -8.50 3.15 -8.43
CA LEU A 24 -8.25 3.69 -9.78
C LEU A 24 -9.53 3.84 -10.62
N ALA A 25 -10.60 3.10 -10.30
CA ALA A 25 -11.88 3.24 -10.99
C ALA A 25 -12.59 4.55 -10.63
N ALA A 26 -12.45 5.01 -9.37
CA ALA A 26 -13.01 6.28 -8.91
C ALA A 26 -12.11 7.47 -9.28
N GLU A 27 -10.78 7.28 -9.22
CA GLU A 27 -9.79 8.30 -9.54
C GLU A 27 -8.69 7.72 -10.45
N PRO A 28 -8.80 7.85 -11.79
CA PRO A 28 -7.88 7.23 -12.74
C PRO A 28 -6.41 7.64 -12.58
N HIS A 29 -6.17 8.83 -12.04
CA HIS A 29 -4.84 9.38 -11.80
C HIS A 29 -4.35 9.18 -10.35
N LEU A 30 -5.06 8.38 -9.55
CA LEU A 30 -4.68 8.12 -8.17
C LEU A 30 -3.35 7.36 -8.11
N LEU A 31 -2.35 7.97 -7.49
CA LEU A 31 -1.08 7.31 -7.24
C LEU A 31 -1.22 6.31 -6.08
N LEU A 32 -1.05 5.03 -6.40
CA LEU A 32 -1.04 3.93 -5.44
C LEU A 32 0.37 3.39 -5.23
N GLU A 33 0.72 3.19 -3.97
CA GLU A 33 1.99 2.66 -3.50
C GLU A 33 1.75 1.44 -2.62
N VAL A 34 2.75 0.57 -2.53
CA VAL A 34 2.71 -0.57 -1.61
C VAL A 34 3.55 -0.18 -0.40
N ASP A 35 2.92 -0.20 0.77
CA ASP A 35 3.53 0.16 2.05
C ASP A 35 3.40 -0.99 3.05
N HIS A 36 4.25 -0.98 4.07
CA HIS A 36 4.17 -1.95 5.16
C HIS A 36 3.09 -1.58 6.18
N ILE A 37 2.25 -2.52 6.58
CA ILE A 37 1.28 -2.33 7.67
C ILE A 37 2.02 -1.97 8.96
N LYS A 38 2.97 -2.81 9.36
CA LYS A 38 3.97 -2.54 10.39
C LYS A 38 5.26 -2.04 9.73
N PRO A 39 5.79 -0.85 10.05
CA PRO A 39 6.98 -0.29 9.42
C PRO A 39 8.20 -1.15 9.70
N ILE A 40 9.13 -1.17 8.76
CA ILE A 40 10.43 -1.83 8.93
C ILE A 40 11.14 -1.31 10.19
N SER A 41 11.07 0.00 10.46
CA SER A 41 11.70 0.63 11.63
C SER A 41 11.15 0.12 12.97
N LYS A 42 10.00 -0.56 12.98
CA LYS A 42 9.42 -1.19 14.17
C LYS A 42 9.48 -2.73 14.12
N GLY A 43 10.30 -3.28 13.22
CA GLY A 43 10.43 -4.73 13.00
C GLY A 43 9.25 -5.32 12.22
N GLY A 44 8.76 -4.61 11.21
CA GLY A 44 7.87 -5.17 10.20
C GLY A 44 8.65 -5.86 9.08
N LEU A 45 8.11 -6.96 8.56
CA LEU A 45 8.72 -7.77 7.51
C LEU A 45 8.13 -7.44 6.13
N SER A 46 8.88 -7.71 5.07
CA SER A 46 8.39 -7.54 3.68
C SER A 46 7.65 -8.78 3.19
N GLU A 47 6.68 -9.23 3.98
CA GLU A 47 5.84 -10.41 3.72
C GLU A 47 4.46 -9.97 3.22
N ILE A 48 3.77 -10.84 2.48
CA ILE A 48 2.50 -10.51 1.80
C ILE A 48 1.47 -9.98 2.81
N GLU A 49 1.46 -10.55 4.00
CA GLU A 49 0.54 -10.26 5.10
C GLU A 49 0.80 -8.88 5.71
N ASN A 50 2.04 -8.40 5.65
CA ASN A 50 2.44 -7.10 6.17
C ASN A 50 2.52 -6.02 5.07
N LEU A 51 2.11 -6.32 3.85
CA LEU A 51 2.11 -5.35 2.75
C LEU A 51 0.67 -4.97 2.39
N GLN A 52 0.45 -3.69 2.10
CA GLN A 52 -0.85 -3.15 1.71
C GLN A 52 -0.70 -2.08 0.63
N THR A 53 -1.72 -1.93 -0.21
CA THR A 53 -1.82 -0.84 -1.17
C THR A 53 -2.43 0.39 -0.50
N LEU A 54 -1.71 1.52 -0.55
CA LEU A 54 -2.19 2.81 -0.06
C LEU A 54 -2.14 3.84 -1.19
N CYS A 55 -3.06 4.80 -1.20
CA CYS A 55 -2.89 5.99 -2.02
C CYS A 55 -1.82 6.91 -1.43
N TRP A 56 -1.21 7.73 -2.26
CA TRP A 56 -0.12 8.64 -1.85
C TRP A 56 -0.49 9.51 -0.64
N ARG A 57 -1.76 9.96 -0.54
CA ARG A 57 -2.25 10.77 0.59
C ARG A 57 -2.23 9.96 1.90
N CYS A 58 -2.80 8.76 1.87
CA CYS A 58 -2.85 7.88 3.03
C CYS A 58 -1.45 7.39 3.41
N ASN A 59 -0.61 7.06 2.43
CA ASN A 59 0.77 6.63 2.68
C ASN A 59 1.56 7.75 3.39
N ARG A 60 1.48 8.98 2.89
CA ARG A 60 2.12 10.16 3.50
C ARG A 60 1.58 10.46 4.90
N SER A 61 0.27 10.28 5.12
CA SER A 61 -0.36 10.45 6.43
C SER A 61 0.09 9.40 7.46
N LYS A 62 0.27 8.15 7.01
CA LYS A 62 0.76 7.03 7.84
C LYS A 62 2.20 7.26 8.28
N SER A 63 3.10 7.55 7.34
CA SER A 63 4.53 7.72 7.62
C SER A 63 5.08 6.54 8.45
N ASN A 64 5.86 6.81 9.50
CA ASN A 64 6.39 5.81 10.44
C ASN A 64 5.56 5.68 11.75
N LYS A 65 4.35 6.27 11.79
CA LYS A 65 3.56 6.40 13.03
C LYS A 65 3.01 5.07 13.54
N TYR A 66 2.59 4.20 12.63
CA TYR A 66 2.01 2.89 12.91
C TYR A 66 2.93 1.88 12.33
#